data_AF-A0A7L5E385-F1
#
_entry.id   AF-A0A7L5E385-F1
#
_cell.length_a   1.000
_cell.length_b   1.000
_cell.length_c   1.000
_cell.angle_alpha   90.00
_cell.angle_beta   90.00
_cell.angle_gamma   90.00
#
_symmetry.space_group_name_H-M   'P 1'
#
loop_
_entity.id
_entity.type
_entity.pdbx_description
1 polymer ?
#
loop_
_entity_poly.entity_id
_entity_poly.type
_entity_poly.pdbx_seq_one_letter_code
_entity_poly.pdbx_strand_id
1 'polypeptide(L)'
;MTSTTNNDPLDFLSNNLPGTSGNPQTDLIQLLLYEIIRVKEIIQYYESIPNGAGQLGASILQELVSEAYQSLVNYDTVLMRKYYDLLLNCD
;
A
#
# COMPACT_ATOMS: atom_id res chain seq x y z
N MET A 1 -13.93 -1.59 -32.47
CA MET A 1 -14.91 -1.64 -31.35
C MET A 1 -14.68 -2.99 -30.69
N THR A 2 -14.03 -3.12 -29.53
CA THR A 2 -14.30 -2.47 -28.24
C THR A 2 -12.98 -2.28 -27.46
N SER A 3 -12.59 -1.03 -27.21
CA SER A 3 -11.55 -0.71 -26.24
C SER A 3 -12.17 -0.78 -24.85
N THR A 4 -11.87 -1.84 -24.10
CA THR A 4 -12.23 -1.94 -22.70
C THR A 4 -11.33 -0.98 -21.94
N THR A 5 -11.87 0.18 -21.57
CA THR A 5 -11.23 1.12 -20.66
C THR A 5 -11.07 0.41 -19.32
N ASN A 6 -9.88 -0.14 -19.06
CA ASN A 6 -9.51 -0.60 -17.73
C ASN A 6 -9.46 0.66 -16.85
N ASN A 7 -10.51 0.87 -16.08
CA ASN A 7 -10.62 1.92 -15.07
C ASN A 7 -9.77 1.55 -13.85
N ASP A 8 -8.49 1.24 -14.06
CA ASP A 8 -7.58 1.03 -12.94
C ASP A 8 -7.06 2.41 -12.51
N PRO A 9 -7.49 2.94 -11.35
CA PRO A 9 -7.08 4.26 -10.89
C PRO A 9 -5.57 4.33 -10.60
N LEU A 10 -4.82 3.23 -10.71
CA LEU A 10 -3.37 3.14 -10.54
C LEU A 10 -2.58 3.11 -11.85
N ASP A 11 -3.24 3.21 -13.02
CA ASP A 11 -2.57 3.20 -14.34
C ASP A 11 -1.57 4.37 -14.51
N PHE A 12 -1.74 5.46 -13.76
CA PHE A 12 -0.79 6.57 -13.73
C PHE A 12 0.59 6.19 -13.14
N LEU A 13 0.67 5.14 -12.32
CA LEU A 13 1.92 4.66 -11.74
C LEU A 13 2.77 3.88 -12.75
N SER A 14 2.13 3.23 -13.73
CA SER A 14 2.81 2.33 -14.69
C SER A 14 3.60 3.08 -15.77
N ASN A 15 3.25 4.34 -16.05
CA ASN A 15 3.85 5.12 -17.13
C ASN A 15 5.02 6.04 -16.71
N ASN A 16 5.53 5.96 -15.47
CA ASN A 16 6.49 6.93 -14.94
C ASN A 16 7.84 6.34 -14.53
N LEU A 17 8.42 5.48 -15.37
CA LEU A 17 9.87 5.27 -15.39
C LEU A 17 10.34 5.40 -16.85
N PRO A 18 11.35 6.23 -17.20
CA PRO A 18 12.51 6.61 -16.37
C PRO A 18 12.81 8.12 -16.34
N GLY A 19 13.28 8.61 -15.19
CA GLY A 19 14.02 9.88 -15.12
C GLY A 19 13.27 11.09 -14.57
N THR A 20 12.43 10.91 -13.56
CA THR A 20 11.79 12.03 -12.86
C THR A 20 12.61 12.39 -11.64
N SER A 21 13.19 13.59 -11.66
CA SER A 21 13.67 14.31 -10.47
C SER A 21 12.48 14.57 -9.54
N GLY A 22 12.02 13.51 -8.86
CA GLY A 22 10.93 13.55 -7.91
C GLY A 22 11.40 14.19 -6.62
N ASN A 23 10.66 15.18 -6.14
CA ASN A 23 10.83 15.68 -4.78
C ASN A 23 10.72 14.47 -3.82
N PRO A 24 11.64 14.24 -2.88
CA PRO A 24 11.65 13.05 -2.00
C PRO A 24 10.31 12.77 -1.29
N GLN A 25 9.46 13.80 -1.14
CA GLN A 25 8.09 13.67 -0.64
C GLN A 25 7.14 12.92 -1.58
N THR A 26 7.21 13.16 -2.89
CA THR A 26 6.37 12.48 -3.88
C THR A 26 6.75 11.00 -3.99
N ASP A 27 8.04 10.72 -3.84
CA ASP A 27 8.59 9.36 -3.82
C ASP A 27 8.11 8.57 -2.59
N LEU A 28 8.15 9.18 -1.39
CA LEU A 28 7.67 8.52 -0.16
C LEU A 28 6.18 8.12 -0.24
N ILE A 29 5.34 8.99 -0.80
CA ILE A 29 3.90 8.71 -0.97
C ILE A 29 3.70 7.50 -1.90
N GLN A 30 4.42 7.47 -3.03
CA GLN A 30 4.32 6.40 -4.00
C GLN A 30 4.82 5.06 -3.43
N LEU A 31 5.97 5.09 -2.75
CA LEU A 31 6.55 3.93 -2.08
C LEU A 31 5.62 3.39 -0.99
N LEU A 32 5.07 4.25 -0.15
CA LEU A 32 4.13 3.85 0.91
C LEU A 32 2.85 3.25 0.32
N LEU A 33 2.30 3.85 -0.74
CA LEU A 33 1.09 3.34 -1.38
C LEU A 33 1.31 1.96 -2.01
N TYR A 34 2.47 1.72 -2.62
CA TYR A 34 2.85 0.41 -3.15
C TYR A 34 2.91 -0.65 -2.04
N GLU A 35 3.57 -0.35 -0.92
CA GLU A 35 3.68 -1.28 0.21
C GLU A 35 2.34 -1.57 0.87
N ILE A 36 1.46 -0.58 0.95
CA ILE A 36 0.10 -0.78 1.43
C ILE A 36 -0.68 -1.76 0.55
N ILE A 37 -0.54 -1.67 -0.78
CA ILE A 37 -1.20 -2.60 -1.71
C ILE A 37 -0.63 -4.01 -1.53
N ARG A 38 0.70 -4.14 -1.43
CA ARG A 38 1.37 -5.43 -1.15
C ARG A 38 0.83 -6.10 0.11
N VAL A 39 0.78 -5.37 1.23
CA VAL A 39 0.30 -5.92 2.51
C VAL A 39 -1.19 -6.24 2.48
N LYS A 40 -2.01 -5.56 1.66
CA LYS A 40 -3.41 -5.95 1.44
C LYS A 40 -3.56 -7.33 0.80
N GLU A 41 -2.65 -7.74 -0.09
CA GLU A 41 -2.66 -9.09 -0.65
C GLU A 41 -2.32 -10.13 0.43
N ILE A 42 -1.37 -9.83 1.31
CA ILE A 42 -1.03 -10.67 2.46
C ILE A 42 -2.23 -10.82 3.40
N ILE A 43 -2.96 -9.74 3.68
CA ILE A 43 -4.21 -9.78 4.47
C ILE A 43 -5.22 -10.73 3.84
N GLN A 44 -5.45 -10.63 2.52
CA GLN A 44 -6.38 -11.53 1.81
C GLN A 44 -5.95 -13.00 1.95
N TYR A 45 -4.64 -13.28 1.87
CA TYR A 45 -4.12 -14.61 2.12
C TYR A 45 -4.45 -15.09 3.55
N TYR A 46 -4.19 -14.28 4.58
CA TYR A 46 -4.51 -14.65 5.97
C TYR A 46 -6.02 -14.88 6.19
N GLU A 47 -6.87 -14.05 5.58
CA GLU A 47 -8.33 -14.23 5.65
C GLU A 47 -8.82 -15.49 4.95
N SER A 48 -8.10 -15.97 3.93
CA SER A 48 -8.43 -17.21 3.22
C SER A 48 -8.16 -18.49 4.02
N ILE A 49 -7.40 -18.38 5.13
CA ILE A 49 -7.06 -19.53 5.97
C ILE A 49 -8.31 -20.03 6.71
N PRO A 50 -8.71 -21.31 6.52
CA PRO A 50 -9.91 -21.85 7.13
C PRO A 50 -9.82 -21.92 8.66
N ASN A 51 -10.99 -21.97 9.30
CA ASN A 51 -11.15 -22.03 10.75
C ASN A 51 -10.62 -20.79 11.51
N GLY A 52 -10.45 -19.65 10.81
CA GLY A 52 -10.09 -18.37 11.43
C GLY A 52 -8.65 -18.31 11.96
N ALA A 53 -7.79 -19.27 11.60
CA ALA A 53 -6.41 -19.31 12.10
C ALA A 53 -5.58 -18.09 11.66
N GLY A 54 -5.92 -17.48 10.52
CA GLY A 54 -5.28 -16.24 10.05
C GLY A 54 -5.92 -14.95 10.55
N GLN A 55 -7.02 -15.02 11.30
CA GLN A 55 -7.86 -13.84 11.60
C GLN A 55 -7.14 -12.81 12.48
N LEU A 56 -6.32 -13.26 13.44
CA LEU A 56 -5.52 -12.37 14.28
C LEU A 56 -4.46 -11.62 13.44
N GLY A 57 -3.73 -12.35 12.60
CA GLY A 57 -2.73 -11.77 11.70
C GLY A 57 -3.36 -10.76 10.74
N ALA A 58 -4.49 -11.13 10.14
CA ALA A 58 -5.27 -10.24 9.28
C ALA A 58 -5.70 -8.96 10.01
N SER A 59 -6.22 -9.06 11.25
CA SER A 59 -6.65 -7.88 12.01
C SER A 59 -5.51 -6.92 12.36
N ILE A 60 -4.33 -7.45 12.72
CA ILE A 60 -3.15 -6.63 13.04
C ILE A 60 -2.67 -5.91 11.76
N LEU A 61 -2.60 -6.63 10.65
CA LEU A 61 -2.18 -6.05 9.37
C LEU A 61 -3.21 -5.04 8.84
N GLN A 62 -4.51 -5.26 9.05
CA GLN A 62 -5.56 -4.29 8.71
C GLN A 62 -5.42 -3.00 9.50
N GLU A 63 -5.19 -3.09 10.80
CA GLU A 63 -4.96 -1.91 11.65
C GLU A 63 -3.72 -1.15 11.18
N LEU A 64 -2.62 -1.87 10.92
CA LEU A 64 -1.39 -1.28 10.42
C LEU A 64 -1.58 -0.54 9.08
N VAL A 65 -2.28 -1.15 8.12
CA VAL A 65 -2.60 -0.53 6.83
C VAL A 65 -3.50 0.69 7.01
N SER A 66 -4.47 0.63 7.92
CA SER A 66 -5.37 1.75 8.23
C SER A 66 -4.60 2.95 8.78
N GLU A 67 -3.66 2.73 9.72
CA GLU A 67 -2.83 3.80 10.26
C GLU A 67 -1.87 4.39 9.20
N ALA A 68 -1.29 3.54 8.35
CA ALA A 68 -0.48 3.98 7.22
C ALA A 68 -1.29 4.86 6.24
N TYR A 69 -2.52 4.49 5.92
CA TYR A 69 -3.43 5.32 5.13
C TYR A 69 -3.78 6.64 5.82
N GLN A 70 -4.01 6.63 7.14
CA GLN A 70 -4.25 7.89 7.87
C GLN A 70 -3.04 8.83 7.77
N SER A 71 -1.82 8.31 7.84
CA SER A 71 -0.63 9.14 7.69
C SER A 71 -0.59 9.84 6.31
N LEU A 72 -1.04 9.15 5.25
CA LEU A 72 -1.17 9.70 3.90
C LEU A 72 -2.24 10.81 3.84
N VAL A 73 -3.42 10.56 4.40
CA VAL A 73 -4.54 11.51 4.42
C VAL A 73 -4.18 12.79 5.19
N ASN A 74 -3.49 12.64 6.32
CA ASN A 74 -3.09 13.76 7.17
C ASN A 74 -1.81 14.46 6.69
N TYR A 75 -1.18 13.94 5.63
CA TYR A 75 0.09 14.43 5.09
C TYR A 75 1.24 14.44 6.12
N ASP A 76 1.22 13.52 7.08
CA ASP A 76 2.26 13.39 8.11
C ASP A 76 3.45 12.58 7.56
N THR A 77 4.44 13.29 7.02
CA THR A 77 5.61 12.67 6.40
C THR A 77 6.50 11.90 7.37
N VAL A 78 6.47 12.23 8.67
CA VAL A 78 7.25 11.50 9.69
C VAL A 78 6.61 10.15 9.92
N LEU A 79 5.29 10.14 10.04
CA LEU A 79 4.51 8.94 10.27
C LEU A 79 4.46 8.05 9.01
N MET A 80 4.33 8.64 7.82
CA MET A 80 4.45 7.93 6.54
C MET A 80 5.75 7.13 6.46
N ARG A 81 6.88 7.74 6.82
CA ARG A 81 8.18 7.06 6.76
C ARG A 81 8.27 5.89 7.75
N LYS A 82 7.74 6.07 8.97
CA LYS A 82 7.68 4.97 9.96
C LYS A 82 6.84 3.80 9.46
N TYR A 83 5.66 4.06 8.91
CA TYR A 83 4.81 2.99 8.39
C TYR A 83 5.37 2.36 7.13
N TYR A 84 6.03 3.13 6.26
CA TYR A 84 6.75 2.57 5.12
C TYR A 84 7.82 1.59 5.57
N ASP A 85 8.69 1.98 6.51
CA ASP A 85 9.74 1.11 7.04
C ASP A 85 9.15 -0.14 7.71
N LEU A 86 8.01 -0.02 8.40
CA LEU A 86 7.36 -1.15 9.05
C LEU A 86 6.74 -2.12 8.02
N LEU A 87 5.98 -1.59 7.04
CA LEU A 87 5.32 -2.37 6.00
C LEU A 87 6.33 -3.07 5.08
N LEU A 88 7.47 -2.42 4.81
CA LEU A 88 8.56 -3.02 4.02
C LEU A 88 9.02 -4.36 4.62
N ASN A 89 8.99 -4.46 5.95
CA ASN A 89 9.42 -5.65 6.71
C ASN A 89 8.26 -6.63 7.05
N CYS A 90 7.05 -6.41 6.53
CA CYS A 90 5.96 -7.39 6.66
C CYS A 90 6.06 -8.48 5.59
N ASP A 91 6.29 -9.72 6.02
CA ASP A 91 6.26 -10.95 5.20
C ASP A 91 5.19 -11.91 5.76
#